data_AF-A0A930RKV4-F1
#
_entry.id   AF-A0A930RKV4-F1
#
_cell.length_a   1.000
_cell.length_b   1.000
_cell.length_c   1.000
_cell.angle_alpha   90.00
_cell.angle_beta   90.00
_cell.angle_gamma   90.00
#
_symmetry.space_group_name_H-M   'P 1'
#
loop_
_entity.id
_entity.type
_entity.pdbx_description
1 polymer ?
#
loop_
_entity_poly.entity_id
_entity_poly.type
_entity_poly.pdbx_seq_one_letter_code
_entity_poly.pdbx_strand_id
1 'polypeptide(L)'
;MSVVSNFDFLSVDLDTAELYATINMAEENYAQRDYEGTLTKVRKVAENTAKLFADRAYIELGERDNFNEILRKIKYSINDKHVVDYFYEIKGKGNNSAHVLNPSDATQENALRALEHMFYILVWFVINYIDDEIQANLFDEFLEPKAQALYKTAERKFIYVQTVDNASGQFPAFDGTYKVGEGTVPEDEVEGDWSPNSSFLRKLAPKRIKQYMKTSGLPFMLGWVELAYRKSDKTWFHDYDVHNVLRRSGIKHAELLEGNEWFDTDLETAKSAIQAVKDGREYINESVEEKTAVVLRPEQEEAVAKTRQAFKTKNTMLWNAKMRFGKT
;
A
#
# COMPACT_ATOMS: atom_id res chain seq x y z
N MET A 1 -10.78 1.58 7.95
CA MET A 1 -11.11 0.22 7.48
C MET A 1 -10.64 0.18 6.03
N SER A 2 -9.66 -0.65 5.69
CA SER A 2 -9.32 -0.89 4.29
C SER A 2 -10.57 -1.48 3.63
N VAL A 3 -11.14 -0.79 2.66
CA VAL A 3 -12.29 -1.29 1.93
C VAL A 3 -11.78 -2.41 1.03
N VAL A 4 -12.28 -3.62 1.28
CA VAL A 4 -12.08 -4.84 0.49
C VAL A 4 -12.69 -4.59 -0.90
N SER A 5 -11.96 -4.82 -1.98
CA SER A 5 -12.50 -4.68 -3.35
C SER A 5 -13.65 -5.66 -3.52
N ASN A 6 -14.68 -5.29 -4.29
CA ASN A 6 -15.74 -6.26 -4.65
C ASN A 6 -15.15 -7.51 -5.32
N PHE A 7 -13.94 -7.44 -5.89
CA PHE A 7 -13.32 -8.52 -6.64
C PHE A 7 -12.21 -9.26 -5.87
N ASP A 8 -12.06 -9.03 -4.57
CA ASP A 8 -10.98 -9.63 -3.75
C ASP A 8 -11.00 -11.17 -3.75
N PHE A 9 -12.16 -11.80 -4.01
CA PHE A 9 -12.26 -13.26 -4.15
C PHE A 9 -11.42 -13.82 -5.30
N LEU A 10 -11.02 -13.00 -6.28
CA LEU A 10 -10.14 -13.40 -7.39
C LEU A 10 -8.66 -13.46 -7.00
N SER A 11 -8.28 -12.93 -5.84
CA SER A 11 -6.88 -12.90 -5.38
C SER A 11 -6.37 -14.27 -4.90
N VAL A 12 -7.27 -15.24 -4.76
CA VAL A 12 -7.01 -16.58 -4.21
C VAL A 12 -6.29 -17.48 -5.21
N ASP A 13 -6.51 -17.28 -6.52
CA ASP A 13 -5.99 -18.14 -7.58
C ASP A 13 -5.07 -17.40 -8.58
N LEU A 14 -4.05 -18.09 -9.08
CA LEU A 14 -3.05 -17.53 -9.99
C LEU A 14 -3.62 -17.23 -11.38
N ASP A 15 -4.58 -18.04 -11.87
CA ASP A 15 -5.17 -17.86 -13.20
C ASP A 15 -6.13 -16.66 -13.23
N THR A 16 -6.67 -16.26 -12.08
CA THR A 16 -7.55 -15.08 -11.94
C THR A 16 -6.82 -13.81 -11.50
N ALA A 17 -5.55 -13.89 -11.10
CA ALA A 17 -4.78 -12.75 -10.62
C ALA A 17 -4.65 -11.61 -11.66
N GLU A 18 -4.51 -11.94 -12.94
CA GLU A 18 -4.46 -10.93 -14.01
C GLU A 18 -5.82 -10.26 -14.24
N LEU A 19 -6.92 -11.00 -14.02
CA LEU A 19 -8.27 -10.44 -14.06
C LEU A 19 -8.47 -9.46 -12.89
N TYR A 20 -8.05 -9.87 -11.68
CA TYR A 20 -8.15 -9.07 -10.46
C TYR A 20 -7.50 -7.70 -10.61
N ALA A 21 -6.25 -7.66 -11.08
CA ALA A 21 -5.54 -6.39 -11.25
C ALA A 21 -6.29 -5.43 -12.19
N THR A 22 -6.84 -5.94 -13.29
CA THR A 22 -7.55 -5.09 -14.27
C THR A 22 -8.95 -4.69 -13.80
N ILE A 23 -9.67 -5.58 -13.12
CA ILE A 23 -11.03 -5.29 -12.64
C ILE A 23 -11.02 -4.37 -11.41
N ASN A 24 -10.01 -4.49 -10.53
CA ASN A 24 -9.81 -3.54 -9.44
C ASN A 24 -9.51 -2.12 -9.98
N MET A 25 -8.71 -1.99 -11.05
CA MET A 25 -8.54 -0.69 -11.72
C MET A 25 -9.85 -0.16 -12.33
N ALA A 26 -10.77 -1.03 -12.76
CA ALA A 26 -12.07 -0.60 -13.26
C ALA A 26 -12.97 -0.08 -12.12
N GLU A 27 -12.94 -0.75 -10.98
CA GLU A 27 -13.61 -0.33 -9.75
C GLU A 27 -13.09 1.02 -9.25
N GLU A 28 -11.77 1.21 -9.26
CA GLU A 28 -11.12 2.47 -8.94
C GLU A 28 -11.52 3.58 -9.93
N ASN A 29 -11.52 3.31 -11.23
CA ASN A 29 -11.95 4.27 -12.25
C ASN A 29 -13.39 4.73 -12.01
N TYR A 30 -14.31 3.81 -11.66
CA TYR A 30 -15.70 4.14 -11.36
C TYR A 30 -15.79 5.09 -10.16
N ALA A 31 -15.08 4.74 -9.08
CA ALA A 31 -15.00 5.55 -7.88
C ALA A 31 -14.47 6.97 -8.19
N GLN A 32 -13.57 7.11 -9.17
CA GLN A 32 -13.00 8.39 -9.60
C GLN A 32 -13.86 9.13 -10.66
N ARG A 33 -15.04 8.61 -10.99
CA ARG A 33 -15.93 9.12 -12.05
C ARG A 33 -15.38 9.01 -13.47
N ASP A 34 -14.37 8.15 -13.68
CA ASP A 34 -13.89 7.75 -15.01
C ASP A 34 -14.73 6.57 -15.53
N TYR A 35 -15.95 6.88 -15.97
CA TYR A 35 -16.91 5.89 -16.46
C TYR A 35 -16.49 5.28 -17.80
N GLU A 36 -15.83 6.04 -18.66
CA GLU A 36 -15.29 5.54 -19.94
C GLU A 36 -14.17 4.52 -19.71
N GLY A 37 -13.22 4.84 -18.82
CA GLY A 37 -12.16 3.93 -18.43
C GLY A 37 -12.69 2.69 -17.71
N THR A 38 -13.74 2.83 -16.88
CA THR A 38 -14.44 1.71 -16.24
C THR A 38 -14.96 0.73 -17.30
N LEU A 39 -15.78 1.22 -18.25
CA LEU A 39 -16.39 0.40 -19.30
C LEU A 39 -15.35 -0.29 -20.19
N THR A 40 -14.27 0.41 -20.50
CA THR A 40 -13.16 -0.13 -21.31
C THR A 40 -12.45 -1.28 -20.59
N LYS A 41 -12.17 -1.13 -19.30
CA LYS A 41 -11.50 -2.17 -18.49
C LYS A 41 -12.41 -3.35 -18.22
N VAL A 42 -13.67 -3.12 -17.85
CA VAL A 42 -14.67 -4.19 -17.65
C VAL A 42 -14.80 -5.04 -18.92
N ARG A 43 -14.87 -4.42 -20.11
CA ARG A 43 -14.86 -5.16 -21.37
C ARG A 43 -13.62 -6.03 -21.55
N LYS A 44 -12.44 -5.50 -21.21
CA LYS A 44 -11.19 -6.28 -21.30
C LYS A 44 -11.21 -7.49 -20.38
N VAL A 45 -11.71 -7.33 -19.15
CA VAL A 45 -11.87 -8.44 -18.19
C VAL A 45 -12.88 -9.46 -18.70
N ALA A 46 -14.03 -9.02 -19.23
CA ALA A 46 -15.04 -9.89 -19.80
C ALA A 46 -14.49 -10.71 -20.99
N GLU A 47 -13.72 -10.09 -21.88
CA GLU A 47 -13.10 -10.78 -23.02
C GLU A 47 -12.12 -11.88 -22.55
N ASN A 48 -11.31 -11.61 -21.53
CA ASN A 48 -10.37 -12.60 -21.00
C ASN A 48 -11.08 -13.69 -20.18
N THR A 49 -12.12 -13.35 -19.44
CA THR A 49 -12.96 -14.33 -18.72
C THR A 49 -13.65 -15.28 -19.71
N ALA A 50 -14.12 -14.78 -20.85
CA ALA A 50 -14.68 -15.60 -21.93
C ALA A 50 -13.64 -16.55 -22.55
N LYS A 51 -12.38 -16.12 -22.67
CA LYS A 51 -11.27 -16.99 -23.13
C LYS A 51 -10.95 -18.09 -22.13
N LEU A 52 -10.86 -17.73 -20.84
CA LEU A 52 -10.63 -18.70 -19.76
C LEU A 52 -11.76 -19.72 -19.67
N PHE A 53 -13.01 -19.29 -19.80
CA PHE A 53 -14.14 -20.21 -19.89
C PHE A 53 -14.02 -21.17 -21.07
N ALA A 54 -13.69 -20.66 -22.27
CA ALA A 54 -13.55 -21.51 -23.45
C ALA A 54 -12.47 -22.57 -23.25
N ASP A 55 -11.34 -22.21 -22.65
CA ASP A 55 -10.25 -23.12 -22.30
C ASP A 55 -10.72 -24.21 -21.31
N ARG A 56 -11.35 -23.80 -20.21
CA ARG A 56 -11.89 -24.72 -19.19
C ARG A 56 -13.02 -25.62 -19.72
N ALA A 57 -13.78 -25.16 -20.71
CA ALA A 57 -14.84 -25.90 -21.37
C ALA A 57 -14.37 -26.68 -22.62
N TYR A 58 -13.07 -26.68 -22.92
CA TYR A 58 -12.48 -27.35 -24.10
C TYR A 58 -13.09 -26.90 -25.43
N ILE A 59 -13.42 -25.62 -25.56
CA ILE A 59 -13.98 -25.00 -26.77
C ILE A 59 -12.85 -24.35 -27.58
N GLU A 60 -12.65 -24.81 -28.81
CA GLU A 60 -11.60 -24.29 -29.68
C GLU A 60 -11.87 -22.83 -30.12
N LEU A 61 -11.00 -21.93 -29.67
CA LEU A 61 -10.93 -20.55 -30.15
C LEU A 61 -9.89 -20.42 -31.26
N GLY A 62 -10.18 -19.59 -32.25
CA GLY A 62 -9.23 -19.22 -33.28
C GLY A 62 -8.29 -18.11 -32.79
N GLU A 63 -7.04 -18.13 -33.23
CA GLU A 63 -6.01 -17.15 -32.80
C GLU A 63 -6.40 -15.67 -33.05
N ARG A 64 -7.29 -15.43 -34.01
CA ARG A 64 -7.75 -14.08 -34.40
C ARG A 64 -9.20 -13.81 -34.04
N ASP A 65 -9.82 -14.68 -33.24
CA ASP A 65 -11.20 -14.47 -32.83
C ASP A 65 -11.29 -13.22 -31.96
N ASN A 66 -12.08 -12.25 -32.43
CA ASN A 66 -12.41 -11.08 -31.62
C ASN A 66 -13.46 -11.45 -30.57
N PHE A 67 -13.68 -10.55 -29.61
CA PHE A 67 -14.61 -10.80 -28.49
C PHE A 67 -16.00 -11.26 -28.94
N ASN A 68 -16.55 -10.74 -30.04
CA ASN A 68 -17.85 -11.17 -30.55
C ASN A 68 -17.85 -12.62 -31.05
N GLU A 69 -16.80 -13.04 -31.75
CA GLU A 69 -16.68 -14.42 -32.23
C GLU A 69 -16.48 -15.40 -31.08
N ILE A 70 -15.70 -15.02 -30.06
CA ILE A 70 -15.56 -15.80 -28.82
C ILE A 70 -16.94 -16.02 -28.18
N LEU A 71 -17.72 -14.95 -27.96
CA LEU A 71 -19.06 -15.06 -27.37
C LEU A 71 -19.99 -15.97 -28.17
N ARG A 72 -19.95 -15.90 -29.51
CA ARG A 72 -20.76 -16.77 -30.39
C ARG A 72 -20.44 -18.24 -30.22
N LYS A 73 -19.17 -18.58 -29.97
CA LYS A 73 -18.71 -19.96 -29.77
C LYS A 73 -19.11 -20.50 -28.40
N ILE A 74 -19.01 -19.68 -27.35
CA ILE A 74 -19.23 -20.15 -25.98
C ILE A 74 -20.69 -20.11 -25.52
N LYS A 75 -21.54 -19.24 -26.11
CA LYS A 75 -22.88 -18.95 -25.58
C LYS A 75 -23.82 -20.15 -25.42
N TYR A 76 -23.64 -21.23 -26.19
CA TYR A 76 -24.48 -22.42 -26.10
C TYR A 76 -23.97 -23.42 -25.04
N SER A 77 -22.74 -23.23 -24.57
CA SER A 77 -22.11 -24.04 -23.52
C SER A 77 -22.30 -23.43 -22.13
N ILE A 78 -22.78 -22.18 -22.06
CA ILE A 78 -23.12 -21.50 -20.81
C ILE A 78 -24.60 -21.75 -20.51
N ASN A 79 -24.87 -22.49 -19.43
CA ASN A 79 -26.25 -22.83 -19.04
C ASN A 79 -27.02 -21.63 -18.44
N ASP A 80 -26.29 -20.67 -17.86
CA ASP A 80 -26.88 -19.47 -17.28
C ASP A 80 -27.09 -18.38 -18.33
N LYS A 81 -28.35 -18.07 -18.63
CA LYS A 81 -28.71 -17.04 -19.62
C LYS A 81 -28.29 -15.64 -19.18
N HIS A 82 -28.29 -15.34 -17.88
CA HIS A 82 -27.89 -14.04 -17.37
C HIS A 82 -26.42 -13.78 -17.69
N VAL A 83 -25.56 -14.78 -17.48
CA VAL A 83 -24.13 -14.70 -17.82
C VAL A 83 -23.93 -14.37 -19.31
N VAL A 84 -24.66 -15.05 -20.20
CA VAL A 84 -24.58 -14.79 -21.64
C VAL A 84 -25.04 -13.38 -21.97
N ASP A 85 -26.18 -12.94 -21.45
CA ASP A 85 -26.73 -11.61 -21.72
C ASP A 85 -25.78 -10.51 -21.20
N TYR A 86 -25.24 -10.68 -19.99
CA TYR A 86 -24.29 -9.77 -19.37
C TYR A 86 -22.99 -9.63 -20.16
N PHE A 87 -22.46 -10.73 -20.71
CA PHE A 87 -21.31 -10.66 -21.63
C PHE A 87 -21.60 -9.79 -22.86
N TYR A 88 -22.77 -9.95 -23.47
CA TYR A 88 -23.16 -9.17 -24.66
C TYR A 88 -23.40 -7.70 -24.34
N GLU A 89 -24.02 -7.39 -23.19
CA GLU A 89 -24.21 -6.02 -22.72
C GLU A 89 -22.89 -5.31 -22.46
N ILE A 90 -21.96 -5.96 -21.75
CA ILE A 90 -20.60 -5.43 -21.49
C ILE A 90 -19.86 -5.18 -22.82
N LYS A 91 -19.91 -6.15 -23.76
CA LYS A 91 -19.29 -5.99 -25.08
C LYS A 91 -19.84 -4.76 -25.81
N GLY A 92 -21.17 -4.59 -25.81
CA GLY A 92 -21.84 -3.48 -26.48
C GLY A 92 -21.37 -2.13 -25.95
N LYS A 93 -21.54 -1.91 -24.64
CA LYS A 93 -21.20 -0.63 -23.98
C LYS A 93 -19.71 -0.33 -24.04
N GLY A 94 -18.86 -1.32 -23.77
CA GLY A 94 -17.41 -1.13 -23.79
C GLY A 94 -16.82 -0.89 -25.18
N ASN A 95 -17.40 -1.48 -26.25
CA ASN A 95 -16.97 -1.17 -27.62
C ASN A 95 -17.21 0.29 -27.98
N ASN A 96 -18.35 0.86 -27.55
CA ASN A 96 -18.65 2.26 -27.77
C ASN A 96 -17.64 3.14 -27.02
N SER A 97 -17.36 2.80 -25.74
CA SER A 97 -16.35 3.50 -24.92
C SER A 97 -14.93 3.45 -25.45
N ALA A 98 -14.51 2.36 -26.10
CA ALA A 98 -13.14 2.23 -26.59
C ALA A 98 -12.88 2.92 -27.95
N HIS A 99 -13.94 3.26 -28.71
CA HIS A 99 -13.79 3.66 -30.12
C HIS A 99 -14.48 4.98 -30.47
N VAL A 100 -15.30 5.56 -29.58
CA VAL A 100 -16.00 6.82 -29.81
C VAL A 100 -15.52 7.88 -28.84
N LEU A 101 -15.20 9.07 -29.36
CA LEU A 101 -14.83 10.22 -28.53
C LEU A 101 -16.07 10.72 -27.76
N ASN A 102 -15.99 10.82 -26.44
CA ASN A 102 -17.09 11.18 -25.53
C ASN A 102 -18.34 10.30 -25.74
N PRO A 103 -18.25 9.01 -25.44
CA PRO A 103 -19.34 8.07 -25.70
C PRO A 103 -20.57 8.42 -24.85
N SER A 104 -21.75 8.49 -25.47
CA SER A 104 -23.01 8.72 -24.75
C SER A 104 -23.31 7.65 -23.71
N ASP A 105 -22.76 6.45 -23.91
CA ASP A 105 -22.95 5.31 -23.02
C ASP A 105 -22.04 5.35 -21.79
N ALA A 106 -21.04 6.26 -21.73
CA ALA A 106 -20.13 6.43 -20.59
C ALA A 106 -20.79 7.19 -19.43
N THR A 107 -21.94 6.70 -18.98
CA THR A 107 -22.69 7.23 -17.84
C THR A 107 -22.36 6.45 -16.56
N GLN A 108 -22.60 7.09 -15.40
CA GLN A 108 -22.46 6.42 -14.10
C GLN A 108 -23.31 5.15 -14.03
N GLU A 109 -24.58 5.23 -14.42
CA GLU A 109 -25.50 4.08 -14.41
C GLU A 109 -24.98 2.91 -15.25
N ASN A 110 -24.48 3.19 -16.46
CA ASN A 110 -23.95 2.15 -17.33
C ASN A 110 -22.65 1.54 -16.81
N ALA A 111 -21.77 2.35 -16.23
CA ALA A 111 -20.52 1.88 -15.65
C ALA A 111 -20.77 1.02 -14.40
N LEU A 112 -21.72 1.41 -13.53
CA LEU A 112 -22.13 0.64 -12.37
C LEU A 112 -22.70 -0.71 -12.78
N ARG A 113 -23.67 -0.70 -13.70
CA ARG A 113 -24.28 -1.95 -14.21
C ARG A 113 -23.25 -2.86 -14.87
N ALA A 114 -22.25 -2.30 -15.56
CA ALA A 114 -21.18 -3.11 -16.14
C ALA A 114 -20.33 -3.79 -15.06
N LEU A 115 -20.02 -3.11 -13.95
CA LEU A 115 -19.31 -3.70 -12.81
C LEU A 115 -20.15 -4.78 -12.11
N GLU A 116 -21.44 -4.53 -11.88
CA GLU A 116 -22.39 -5.52 -11.33
C GLU A 116 -22.45 -6.78 -12.21
N HIS A 117 -22.64 -6.60 -13.51
CA HIS A 117 -22.70 -7.70 -14.47
C HIS A 117 -21.38 -8.48 -14.52
N MET A 118 -20.25 -7.79 -14.46
CA MET A 118 -18.94 -8.43 -14.44
C MET A 118 -18.69 -9.19 -13.14
N PHE A 119 -19.10 -8.64 -12.00
CA PHE A 119 -19.06 -9.33 -10.71
C PHE A 119 -19.85 -10.63 -10.76
N TYR A 120 -21.09 -10.60 -11.27
CA TYR A 120 -21.91 -11.79 -11.45
C TYR A 120 -21.21 -12.85 -12.32
N ILE A 121 -20.67 -12.45 -13.48
CA ILE A 121 -19.94 -13.34 -14.39
C ILE A 121 -18.73 -13.98 -13.68
N LEU A 122 -17.97 -13.22 -12.90
CA LEU A 122 -16.76 -13.69 -12.22
C LEU A 122 -17.09 -14.64 -11.07
N VAL A 123 -18.10 -14.32 -10.25
CA VAL A 123 -18.60 -15.23 -9.21
C VAL A 123 -19.07 -16.53 -9.84
N TRP A 124 -19.89 -16.46 -10.90
CA TRP A 124 -20.32 -17.64 -11.65
C TRP A 124 -19.13 -18.45 -12.19
N PHE A 125 -18.15 -17.81 -12.82
CA PHE A 125 -17.00 -18.48 -13.40
C PHE A 125 -16.17 -19.20 -12.33
N VAL A 126 -15.91 -18.52 -11.22
CA VAL A 126 -15.11 -19.06 -10.12
C VAL A 126 -15.80 -20.27 -9.47
N ILE A 127 -17.08 -20.16 -9.14
CA ILE A 127 -17.86 -21.25 -8.52
C ILE A 127 -17.90 -22.50 -9.41
N ASN A 128 -17.99 -22.32 -10.73
CA ASN A 128 -18.19 -23.44 -11.65
C ASN A 128 -16.88 -24.05 -12.19
N TYR A 129 -15.76 -23.31 -12.16
CA TYR A 129 -14.53 -23.71 -12.89
C TYR A 129 -13.22 -23.55 -12.12
N ILE A 130 -13.22 -22.88 -10.96
CA ILE A 130 -12.01 -22.58 -10.18
C ILE A 130 -12.08 -23.21 -8.78
N ASP A 131 -13.06 -22.81 -7.98
CA ASP A 131 -13.19 -23.20 -6.57
C ASP A 131 -14.67 -23.29 -6.19
N ASP A 132 -15.13 -24.50 -5.86
CA ASP A 132 -16.50 -24.80 -5.47
C ASP A 132 -16.78 -24.58 -3.97
N GLU A 133 -15.76 -24.27 -3.16
CA GLU A 133 -15.90 -23.83 -1.77
C GLU A 133 -16.37 -22.37 -1.68
N ILE A 134 -16.23 -21.60 -2.77
CA ILE A 134 -16.73 -20.24 -2.88
C ILE A 134 -18.26 -20.26 -2.88
N GLN A 135 -18.85 -19.60 -1.88
CA GLN A 135 -20.25 -19.74 -1.56
C GLN A 135 -21.18 -18.95 -2.50
N ALA A 136 -22.34 -19.52 -2.83
CA ALA A 136 -23.37 -18.87 -3.66
C ALA A 136 -23.93 -17.56 -3.06
N ASN A 137 -23.69 -17.27 -1.77
CA ASN A 137 -24.10 -16.01 -1.15
C ASN A 137 -23.31 -14.80 -1.66
N LEU A 138 -22.16 -14.99 -2.33
CA LEU A 138 -21.38 -13.90 -2.93
C LEU A 138 -22.18 -13.08 -3.95
N PHE A 139 -23.19 -13.67 -4.62
CA PHE A 139 -24.03 -12.93 -5.56
C PHE A 139 -24.76 -11.73 -4.93
N ASP A 140 -24.97 -11.73 -3.61
CA ASP A 140 -25.64 -10.66 -2.86
C ASP A 140 -24.66 -9.62 -2.26
N GLU A 141 -23.34 -9.78 -2.46
CA GLU A 141 -22.32 -8.97 -1.79
C GLU A 141 -21.80 -7.79 -2.62
N PHE A 142 -22.27 -7.60 -3.85
CA PHE A 142 -21.82 -6.46 -4.66
C PHE A 142 -22.27 -5.13 -4.03
N LEU A 143 -21.31 -4.24 -3.83
CA LEU A 143 -21.53 -2.88 -3.33
C LEU A 143 -21.09 -1.85 -4.37
N GLU A 144 -21.92 -0.83 -4.63
CA GLU A 144 -21.54 0.27 -5.52
C GLU A 144 -20.20 0.88 -5.06
N PRO A 145 -19.16 0.91 -5.92
CA PRO A 145 -17.87 1.45 -5.53
C PRO A 145 -17.98 2.95 -5.31
N LYS A 146 -17.57 3.41 -4.13
CA LYS A 146 -17.62 4.84 -3.79
C LYS A 146 -16.23 5.43 -3.90
N ALA A 147 -16.17 6.64 -4.46
CA ALA A 147 -15.01 7.52 -4.35
C ALA A 147 -14.58 7.58 -2.89
N GLN A 148 -13.47 6.94 -2.53
CA GLN A 148 -12.68 7.48 -1.44
C GLN A 148 -12.13 8.82 -1.93
N ALA A 149 -12.03 9.80 -1.03
CA ALA A 149 -11.47 11.09 -1.38
C ALA A 149 -10.14 10.86 -2.10
N LEU A 150 -10.04 11.28 -3.36
CA LEU A 150 -8.87 11.13 -4.23
C LEU A 150 -7.67 11.99 -3.79
N TYR A 151 -7.65 12.37 -2.53
CA TYR A 151 -6.42 12.67 -1.83
C TYR A 151 -6.13 11.43 -0.99
N LYS A 152 -5.03 10.73 -1.29
CA LYS A 152 -4.14 10.40 -0.17
C LYS A 152 -3.71 11.74 0.42
N THR A 153 -4.60 12.41 1.15
CA THR A 153 -4.19 13.37 2.17
C THR A 153 -3.41 12.47 3.09
N ALA A 154 -2.08 12.57 3.04
CA ALA A 154 -1.20 11.68 3.79
C ALA A 154 -1.82 11.44 5.17
N GLU A 155 -2.23 10.19 5.43
CA GLU A 155 -2.91 9.82 6.67
C GLU A 155 -2.12 10.47 7.79
N ARG A 156 -2.75 11.40 8.53
CA ARG A 156 -1.98 12.19 9.50
C ARG A 156 -1.43 11.22 10.53
N LYS A 157 -0.11 11.15 10.64
CA LYS A 157 0.56 10.23 11.54
C LYS A 157 0.92 10.92 12.85
N PHE A 158 0.97 10.17 13.94
CA PHE A 158 1.54 10.64 15.19
C PHE A 158 2.55 9.63 15.71
N ILE A 159 3.61 10.13 16.35
CA ILE A 159 4.51 9.34 17.16
C ILE A 159 4.03 9.43 18.60
N TYR A 160 4.06 8.31 19.31
CA TYR A 160 3.86 8.26 20.75
C TYR A 160 5.04 7.60 21.44
N VAL A 161 5.27 8.00 22.68
CA VAL A 161 6.27 7.44 23.59
C VAL A 161 5.54 6.87 24.78
N GLN A 162 5.73 5.59 25.04
CA GLN A 162 5.09 4.89 26.16
C GLN A 162 6.10 4.10 26.99
N THR A 163 5.70 3.73 28.19
CA THR A 163 6.36 2.72 29.01
C THR A 163 5.33 1.76 29.62
N VAL A 164 5.77 0.69 30.27
CA VAL A 164 4.91 -0.20 31.04
C VAL A 164 4.81 0.34 32.47
N ASP A 165 3.59 0.38 33.01
CA ASP A 165 3.40 0.75 34.41
C ASP A 165 3.89 -0.39 35.31
N ASN A 166 5.04 -0.17 35.96
CA ASN A 166 5.65 -1.11 36.90
C ASN A 166 5.47 -0.68 38.37
N ALA A 167 4.47 0.16 38.70
CA ALA A 167 4.23 0.55 40.10
C ALA A 167 3.94 -0.64 41.03
N SER A 168 3.42 -1.75 40.49
CA SER A 168 3.19 -3.00 41.23
C SER A 168 4.45 -3.85 41.45
N GLY A 169 5.57 -3.51 40.79
CA GLY A 169 6.82 -4.28 40.80
C GLY A 169 6.78 -5.58 40.00
N GLN A 170 5.71 -5.85 39.24
CA GLN A 170 5.51 -7.10 38.50
C GLN A 170 6.24 -7.15 37.14
N PHE A 171 6.71 -6.01 36.64
CA PHE A 171 7.28 -5.85 35.30
C PHE A 171 8.68 -5.20 35.32
N PRO A 172 9.65 -5.72 36.10
CA PRO A 172 10.97 -5.09 36.27
C PRO A 172 11.78 -5.00 34.98
N ALA A 173 11.55 -5.87 34.00
CA ALA A 173 12.21 -5.84 32.70
C ALA A 173 11.89 -4.58 31.86
N PHE A 174 10.84 -3.85 32.22
CA PHE A 174 10.44 -2.62 31.55
C PHE A 174 10.90 -1.35 32.28
N ASP A 175 11.54 -1.48 33.45
CA ASP A 175 12.03 -0.34 34.21
C ASP A 175 13.13 0.40 33.44
N GLY A 176 13.03 1.72 33.35
CA GLY A 176 13.94 2.52 32.52
C GLY A 176 13.83 2.28 31.01
N THR A 177 12.76 1.62 30.54
CA THR A 177 12.55 1.38 29.10
C THR A 177 11.39 2.19 28.55
N TYR A 178 11.55 2.71 27.34
CA TYR A 178 10.48 3.37 26.61
C TYR A 178 10.36 2.81 25.20
N LYS A 179 9.12 2.65 24.76
CA LYS A 179 8.77 2.31 23.38
C LYS A 179 8.36 3.56 22.64
N VAL A 180 8.95 3.74 21.45
CA VAL A 180 8.53 4.74 20.46
C VAL A 180 7.74 4.01 19.38
N GLY A 181 6.51 4.42 19.12
CA GLY A 181 5.68 3.81 18.09
C GLY A 181 4.85 4.83 17.32
N GLU A 182 4.30 4.39 16.20
CA GLU A 182 3.44 5.22 15.35
C GLU A 182 1.96 4.80 15.37
N GLY A 183 1.10 5.79 15.11
CA GLY A 183 -0.32 5.61 14.86
C GLY A 183 -0.84 6.61 13.84
N THR A 184 -2.07 6.38 13.38
CA THR A 184 -2.75 7.23 12.41
C THR A 184 -3.94 7.92 13.06
N VAL A 185 -4.19 9.16 12.62
CA VAL A 185 -5.35 9.94 13.01
C VAL A 185 -6.50 9.61 12.03
N PRO A 186 -7.72 9.38 12.53
CA PRO A 186 -8.90 9.19 11.68
C PRO A 186 -9.11 10.36 10.71
N GLU A 187 -9.53 10.07 9.49
CA GLU A 187 -9.66 11.05 8.40
C GLU A 187 -10.78 12.08 8.65
N ASP A 188 -11.82 11.68 9.39
CA ASP A 188 -12.97 12.50 9.78
C ASP A 188 -12.64 13.50 10.91
N GLU A 189 -11.48 13.37 11.55
CA GLU A 189 -11.05 14.25 12.64
C GLU A 189 -10.32 15.49 12.09
N VAL A 190 -11.10 16.53 11.78
CA VAL A 190 -10.60 17.79 11.18
C VAL A 190 -10.35 18.89 12.23
N GLU A 191 -11.09 18.89 13.34
CA GLU A 191 -11.11 19.96 14.35
C GLU A 191 -10.24 19.69 15.60
N GLY A 192 -9.31 18.74 15.52
CA GLY A 192 -8.43 18.38 16.63
C GLY A 192 -7.40 19.45 16.99
N ASP A 193 -7.03 19.54 18.27
CA ASP A 193 -5.83 20.28 18.69
C ASP A 193 -4.59 19.46 18.33
N TRP A 194 -3.85 19.92 17.33
CA TRP A 194 -2.66 19.27 16.78
C TRP A 194 -1.35 19.62 17.50
N SER A 195 -1.43 20.42 18.58
CA SER A 195 -0.24 20.76 19.36
C SER A 195 0.40 19.51 19.98
N PRO A 196 1.74 19.49 20.15
CA PRO A 196 2.40 18.37 20.81
C PRO A 196 1.79 18.10 22.18
N ASN A 197 1.52 16.83 22.45
CA ASN A 197 0.95 16.31 23.69
C ASN A 197 -0.45 16.84 24.04
N SER A 198 -1.21 17.34 23.05
CA SER A 198 -2.57 17.82 23.25
C SER A 198 -3.51 16.76 23.85
N SER A 199 -4.58 17.22 24.49
CA SER A 199 -5.62 16.32 25.01
C SER A 199 -6.25 15.46 23.92
N PHE A 200 -6.32 15.97 22.69
CA PHE A 200 -6.82 15.27 21.53
C PHE A 200 -5.90 14.09 21.14
N LEU A 201 -4.60 14.35 20.94
CA LEU A 201 -3.64 13.30 20.59
C LEU A 201 -3.50 12.27 21.71
N ARG A 202 -3.56 12.70 22.97
CA ARG A 202 -3.55 11.80 24.14
C ARG A 202 -4.80 10.92 24.27
N LYS A 203 -5.90 11.22 23.57
CA LYS A 203 -7.07 10.32 23.44
C LYS A 203 -6.91 9.30 22.30
N LEU A 204 -6.14 9.64 21.26
CA LEU A 204 -5.92 8.78 20.10
C LEU A 204 -4.84 7.72 20.36
N ALA A 205 -3.68 8.11 20.88
CA ALA A 205 -2.57 7.18 21.11
C ALA A 205 -2.97 5.95 21.95
N PRO A 206 -3.73 6.06 23.05
CA PRO A 206 -4.20 4.90 23.81
C PRO A 206 -5.02 3.89 22.99
N LYS A 207 -5.77 4.33 21.96
CA LYS A 207 -6.52 3.42 21.09
C LYS A 207 -5.57 2.52 20.32
N ARG A 208 -4.50 3.10 19.76
CA ARG A 208 -3.44 2.37 19.04
C ARG A 208 -2.66 1.44 19.98
N ILE A 209 -2.27 1.93 21.15
CA ILE A 209 -1.51 1.16 22.14
C ILE A 209 -2.29 -0.09 22.60
N LYS A 210 -3.58 0.08 22.89
CA LYS A 210 -4.45 -1.02 23.32
C LYS A 210 -4.60 -2.12 22.26
N GLN A 211 -4.43 -1.84 20.97
CA GLN A 211 -4.57 -2.86 19.92
C GLN A 211 -3.55 -3.99 20.07
N TYR A 212 -2.31 -3.70 20.47
CA TYR A 212 -1.29 -4.71 20.67
C TYR A 212 -1.07 -5.05 22.16
N MET A 213 -1.22 -4.08 23.08
CA MET A 213 -1.03 -4.35 24.52
C MET A 213 -2.16 -5.21 25.12
N LYS A 214 -3.39 -5.15 24.58
CA LYS A 214 -4.50 -5.98 25.06
C LYS A 214 -4.21 -7.47 24.89
N THR A 215 -3.53 -7.84 23.81
CA THR A 215 -3.11 -9.22 23.54
C THR A 215 -2.05 -9.69 24.54
N SER A 216 -1.18 -8.78 25.00
CA SER A 216 -0.10 -9.08 25.96
C SER A 216 -0.47 -8.89 27.43
N GLY A 217 -1.64 -8.33 27.74
CA GLY A 217 -2.13 -8.12 29.12
C GLY A 217 -1.33 -7.10 29.95
N LEU A 218 -0.42 -6.33 29.34
CA LEU A 218 0.47 -5.40 30.02
C LEU A 218 -0.20 -4.03 30.23
N PRO A 219 -0.12 -3.43 31.44
CA PRO A 219 -0.52 -2.04 31.64
C PRO A 219 0.47 -1.10 30.95
N PHE A 220 -0.01 0.03 30.43
CA PHE A 220 0.85 1.01 29.76
C PHE A 220 0.63 2.41 30.32
N MET A 221 1.69 3.21 30.28
CA MET A 221 1.67 4.63 30.56
C MET A 221 2.09 5.42 29.32
N LEU A 222 1.22 6.31 28.86
CA LEU A 222 1.53 7.22 27.75
C LEU A 222 2.32 8.44 28.27
N GLY A 223 3.59 8.51 27.91
CA GLY A 223 4.47 9.64 28.25
C GLY A 223 4.23 10.85 27.35
N TRP A 224 4.37 10.66 26.04
CA TRP A 224 4.31 11.75 25.04
C TRP A 224 3.61 11.33 23.76
N VAL A 225 3.04 12.28 23.03
CA VAL A 225 2.46 12.06 21.69
C VAL A 225 2.52 13.34 20.88
N GLU A 226 2.89 13.27 19.61
CA GLU A 226 2.88 14.42 18.71
C GLU A 226 2.78 14.01 17.24
N LEU A 227 2.38 14.94 16.37
CA LEU A 227 2.33 14.68 14.93
C LEU A 227 3.72 14.32 14.38
N ALA A 228 3.76 13.27 13.55
CA ALA A 228 4.94 12.79 12.87
C ALA A 228 5.20 13.57 11.56
N TYR A 229 5.16 14.89 11.66
CA TYR A 229 5.27 15.80 10.52
C TYR A 229 6.48 16.71 10.63
N ARG A 230 7.29 16.73 9.59
CA ARG A 230 8.45 17.61 9.44
C ARG A 230 8.03 18.89 8.73
N LYS A 231 8.13 20.02 9.45
CA LYS A 231 7.74 21.33 8.90
C LYS A 231 8.70 21.84 7.83
N SER A 232 9.98 21.46 7.88
CA SER A 232 11.02 21.99 6.99
C SER A 232 10.86 21.53 5.54
N ASP A 233 10.56 20.26 5.29
CA ASP A 233 10.38 19.69 3.95
C ASP A 233 8.94 19.24 3.65
N LYS A 234 8.02 19.47 4.59
CA LYS A 234 6.58 19.13 4.49
C LYS A 234 6.33 17.62 4.32
N THR A 235 7.17 16.79 4.92
CA THR A 235 7.04 15.33 4.86
C THR A 235 6.53 14.73 6.18
N TRP A 236 5.92 13.55 6.09
CA TRP A 236 5.63 12.72 7.26
C TRP A 236 6.81 11.78 7.50
N PHE A 237 7.18 11.58 8.75
CA PHE A 237 8.19 10.61 9.17
C PHE A 237 7.55 9.48 9.97
N HIS A 238 8.32 8.44 10.20
CA HIS A 238 7.89 7.21 10.85
C HIS A 238 8.60 6.98 12.18
N ASP A 239 8.08 6.06 12.99
CA ASP A 239 8.74 5.64 14.24
C ASP A 239 10.15 5.07 13.98
N TYR A 240 10.35 4.34 12.88
CA TYR A 240 11.67 3.85 12.50
C TYR A 240 12.68 4.98 12.25
N ASP A 241 12.26 6.19 11.85
CA ASP A 241 13.16 7.33 11.71
C ASP A 241 13.65 7.80 13.09
N VAL A 242 12.77 7.78 14.08
CA VAL A 242 13.11 8.10 15.48
C VAL A 242 14.01 7.00 16.06
N HIS A 243 13.72 5.73 15.76
CA HIS A 243 14.58 4.60 16.14
C HIS A 243 15.98 4.74 15.54
N ASN A 244 16.08 5.17 14.27
CA ASN A 244 17.37 5.41 13.60
C ASN A 244 18.17 6.47 14.35
N VAL A 245 17.55 7.59 14.74
CA VAL A 245 18.20 8.66 15.51
C VAL A 245 18.65 8.16 16.89
N LEU A 246 17.81 7.39 17.60
CA LEU A 246 18.16 6.80 18.89
C LEU A 246 19.41 5.90 18.76
N ARG A 247 19.38 4.95 17.81
CA ARG A 247 20.49 4.02 17.56
C ARG A 247 21.78 4.75 17.18
N ARG A 248 21.68 5.72 16.27
CA ARG A 248 22.82 6.55 15.83
C ARG A 248 23.39 7.40 16.95
N SER A 249 22.57 7.77 17.93
CA SER A 249 22.99 8.50 19.13
C SER A 249 23.54 7.58 20.24
N GLY A 250 23.78 6.29 19.97
CA GLY A 250 24.33 5.34 20.92
C GLY A 250 23.33 4.77 21.92
N ILE A 251 22.03 5.03 21.76
CA ILE A 251 20.98 4.52 22.64
C ILE A 251 20.61 3.10 22.21
N LYS A 252 20.73 2.17 23.14
CA LYS A 252 20.55 0.73 22.89
C LYS A 252 19.09 0.31 23.00
N HIS A 253 18.76 -0.81 22.36
CA HIS A 253 17.51 -1.51 22.62
C HIS A 253 17.54 -2.15 24.01
N ALA A 254 16.36 -2.28 24.62
CA ALA A 254 16.20 -2.93 25.91
C ALA A 254 16.60 -4.41 25.81
N GLU A 255 17.72 -4.79 26.43
CA GLU A 255 18.32 -6.13 26.28
C GLU A 255 17.41 -7.25 26.82
N LEU A 256 16.52 -6.93 27.76
CA LEU A 256 15.62 -7.87 28.42
C LEU A 256 14.27 -8.06 27.71
N LEU A 257 14.00 -7.29 26.65
CA LEU A 257 12.72 -7.30 25.95
C LEU A 257 12.87 -7.82 24.52
N GLU A 258 11.91 -8.63 24.08
CA GLU A 258 11.86 -9.09 22.70
C GLU A 258 11.30 -7.97 21.79
N GLY A 259 12.02 -7.66 20.72
CA GLY A 259 11.62 -6.70 19.68
C GLY A 259 12.49 -5.44 19.62
N ASN A 260 12.49 -4.79 18.45
CA ASN A 260 13.36 -3.64 18.16
C ASN A 260 12.69 -2.28 18.45
N GLU A 261 11.64 -2.26 19.27
CA GLU A 261 10.82 -1.06 19.47
C GLU A 261 10.99 -0.45 20.87
N TRP A 262 11.58 -1.20 21.81
CA TRP A 262 11.90 -0.77 23.17
C TRP A 262 13.37 -0.35 23.27
N PHE A 263 13.61 0.76 23.96
CA PHE A 263 14.94 1.35 24.16
C PHE A 263 15.22 1.58 25.64
N ASP A 264 16.47 1.38 26.05
CA ASP A 264 16.98 1.78 27.36
C ASP A 264 17.22 3.29 27.34
N THR A 265 16.17 4.04 27.68
CA THR A 265 16.13 5.50 27.49
C THR A 265 15.17 6.14 28.47
N ASP A 266 15.08 7.47 28.47
CA ASP A 266 14.07 8.22 29.21
C ASP A 266 13.16 9.02 28.28
N LEU A 267 12.09 9.57 28.85
CA LEU A 267 11.10 10.35 28.11
C LEU A 267 11.70 11.57 27.41
N GLU A 268 12.65 12.27 28.04
CA GLU A 268 13.24 13.49 27.50
C GLU A 268 14.20 13.22 26.33
N THR A 269 14.92 12.12 26.42
CA THR A 269 15.79 11.60 25.37
C THR A 269 14.96 11.15 24.16
N ALA A 270 13.85 10.44 24.39
CA ALA A 270 12.93 10.07 23.32
C ALA A 270 12.31 11.31 22.64
N LYS A 271 11.92 12.34 23.40
CA LYS A 271 11.44 13.62 22.84
C LYS A 271 12.52 14.32 22.01
N SER A 272 13.77 14.30 22.47
CA SER A 272 14.89 14.88 21.74
C SER A 272 15.19 14.14 20.43
N ALA A 273 15.00 12.82 20.40
CA ALA A 273 15.08 12.03 19.17
C ALA A 273 13.98 12.41 18.17
N ILE A 274 12.73 12.56 18.63
CA ILE A 274 11.63 13.02 17.76
C ILE A 274 11.93 14.42 17.21
N GLN A 275 12.45 15.32 18.04
CA GLN A 275 12.83 16.65 17.61
C GLN A 275 13.96 16.62 16.59
N ALA A 276 14.99 15.79 16.78
CA ALA A 276 16.06 15.62 15.79
C ALA A 276 15.53 15.15 14.43
N VAL A 277 14.58 14.21 14.38
CA VAL A 277 13.91 13.82 13.13
C VAL A 277 13.16 14.99 12.50
N LYS A 278 12.47 15.81 13.29
CA LYS A 278 11.77 17.04 12.83
C LYS A 278 12.72 18.13 12.34
N ASP A 279 13.94 18.16 12.85
CA ASP A 279 14.99 19.07 12.41
C ASP A 279 15.73 18.53 11.17
N GLY A 280 15.46 17.29 10.76
CA GLY A 280 16.20 16.61 9.68
C GLY A 280 17.60 16.15 10.10
N ARG A 281 17.84 16.03 11.41
CA ARG A 281 19.10 15.54 11.99
C ARG A 281 19.08 14.02 12.13
N GLU A 282 20.26 13.42 12.01
CA GLU A 282 20.46 11.98 12.14
C GLU A 282 20.85 11.53 13.57
N TYR A 283 21.09 12.48 14.47
CA TYR A 283 21.58 12.28 15.84
C TYR A 283 20.90 13.28 16.80
N ILE A 284 20.73 12.90 18.07
CA ILE A 284 20.16 13.76 19.12
C ILE A 284 21.11 14.92 19.45
N ASN A 285 22.39 14.62 19.60
CA ASN A 285 23.46 15.59 19.80
C ASN A 285 24.35 15.56 18.55
N GLU A 286 24.90 16.72 18.15
CA GLU A 286 26.01 16.76 17.18
C GLU A 286 27.28 16.21 17.84
N SER A 287 27.29 14.92 18.21
CA SER A 287 28.55 14.25 18.50
C SER A 287 29.24 14.03 17.16
N VAL A 288 30.30 14.80 16.97
CA VAL A 288 31.31 14.68 15.93
C VAL A 288 31.95 13.29 16.03
N GLU A 289 31.28 12.24 15.57
CA GLU A 289 32.03 11.13 14.98
C GLU A 289 32.47 11.62 13.62
N GLU A 290 33.75 11.99 13.55
CA GLU A 290 34.43 12.40 12.33
C GLU A 290 33.95 11.53 11.17
N LYS A 291 33.41 12.17 10.12
CA LYS A 291 33.24 11.51 8.83
C LYS A 291 34.56 10.83 8.51
N THR A 292 34.65 9.51 8.69
CA THR A 292 35.84 8.75 8.34
C THR A 292 36.10 9.06 6.88
N ALA A 293 37.19 9.78 6.59
CA ALA A 293 37.52 10.17 5.24
C ALA A 293 37.53 8.90 4.38
N VAL A 294 36.75 8.90 3.30
CA VAL A 294 36.67 7.74 2.39
C VAL A 294 38.05 7.55 1.76
N VAL A 295 38.79 6.54 2.21
CA VAL A 295 40.06 6.14 1.61
C VAL A 295 39.72 5.37 0.33
N LEU A 296 40.12 5.93 -0.82
CA LEU A 296 39.91 5.28 -2.11
C LEU A 296 40.77 4.03 -2.20
N ARG A 297 40.20 2.94 -2.74
CA ARG A 297 41.00 1.77 -3.08
C ARG A 297 41.85 2.06 -4.33
N PRO A 298 43.00 1.38 -4.52
CA PRO A 298 43.88 1.63 -5.66
C PRO A 298 43.19 1.63 -7.02
N GLU A 299 42.21 0.75 -7.24
CA GLU A 299 41.44 0.69 -8.49
C GLU A 299 40.52 1.89 -8.71
N GLN A 300 40.02 2.51 -7.63
CA GLN A 300 39.20 3.72 -7.69
C GLN A 300 40.09 4.95 -7.96
N GLU A 301 41.26 5.02 -7.32
CA GLU A 301 42.25 6.07 -7.59
C GLU A 301 42.72 6.02 -9.06
N GLU A 302 43.01 4.83 -9.58
CA GLU A 302 43.41 4.64 -10.98
C GLU A 302 42.30 5.08 -11.95
N ALA A 303 41.04 4.75 -11.66
CA ALA A 303 39.90 5.18 -12.46
C ALA A 303 39.74 6.71 -12.47
N VAL A 304 39.90 7.36 -11.32
CA VAL A 304 39.88 8.83 -11.20
C VAL A 304 41.03 9.44 -12.00
N ALA A 305 42.25 8.90 -11.90
CA ALA A 305 43.41 9.39 -12.63
C ALA A 305 43.22 9.29 -14.16
N LYS A 306 42.75 8.13 -14.66
CA LYS A 306 42.45 7.94 -16.08
C LYS A 306 41.37 8.90 -16.58
N THR A 307 40.37 9.17 -15.74
CA THR A 307 39.30 10.12 -16.05
C THR A 307 39.79 11.54 -16.14
N ARG A 308 40.58 12.00 -15.15
CA ARG A 308 41.20 13.33 -15.20
C ARG A 308 42.06 13.50 -16.46
N GLN A 309 42.75 12.44 -16.90
CA GLN A 309 43.55 12.50 -18.11
C GLN A 309 42.70 12.53 -19.39
N ALA A 310 41.64 11.72 -19.47
CA ALA A 310 40.73 11.69 -20.62
C ALA A 310 40.01 13.03 -20.81
N PHE A 311 39.59 13.67 -19.72
CA PHE A 311 38.88 14.95 -19.75
C PHE A 311 39.73 16.16 -20.12
N LYS A 312 41.05 15.99 -20.31
CA LYS A 312 41.91 17.03 -20.89
C LYS A 312 41.69 17.20 -22.40
N THR A 313 41.25 16.15 -23.10
CA THR A 313 41.14 16.13 -24.57
C THR A 313 39.78 15.65 -25.07
N LYS A 314 39.01 14.96 -24.24
CA LYS A 314 37.67 14.43 -24.56
C LYS A 314 36.65 14.93 -23.53
N ASN A 315 35.38 14.88 -23.86
CA ASN A 315 34.27 15.25 -22.97
C ASN A 315 33.52 14.02 -22.41
N THR A 316 33.92 12.82 -22.79
CA THR A 316 33.25 11.56 -22.45
C THR A 316 34.29 10.47 -22.19
N MET A 317 34.01 9.62 -21.20
CA MET A 317 34.82 8.45 -20.86
C MET A 317 33.93 7.33 -20.33
N LEU A 318 34.16 6.10 -20.82
CA LEU A 318 33.44 4.91 -20.38
C LEU A 318 34.22 4.20 -19.26
N TRP A 319 33.55 3.89 -18.16
CA TRP A 319 34.13 3.14 -17.04
C TRP A 319 33.68 1.68 -17.11
N ASN A 320 34.61 0.76 -16.90
CA ASN A 320 34.28 -0.65 -16.73
C ASN A 320 33.96 -0.92 -15.25
N ALA A 321 32.75 -0.56 -14.82
CA ALA A 321 32.30 -0.71 -13.44
C ALA A 321 31.84 -2.16 -13.18
N LYS A 322 32.76 -3.04 -12.74
CA LYS A 322 32.39 -4.37 -12.22
C LYS A 322 31.57 -4.22 -10.91
N MET A 323 30.78 -5.25 -10.55
CA MET A 323 29.87 -5.27 -9.39
C MET A 323 30.46 -4.88 -8.02
N ARG A 324 31.80 -4.77 -7.88
CA ARG A 324 32.47 -4.38 -6.62
C ARG A 324 32.99 -2.94 -6.61
N PHE A 325 32.87 -2.22 -7.73
CA PHE A 325 33.44 -0.87 -7.90
C PHE A 325 32.81 0.17 -6.96
N GLY A 326 31.54 0.01 -6.61
CA GLY A 326 30.78 0.93 -5.76
C GLY A 326 30.57 0.48 -4.30
N LYS A 327 31.17 -0.62 -3.84
CA LYS A 327 31.06 -1.04 -2.44
C LYS A 327 32.17 -0.39 -1.62
N THR A 328 31.89 0.80 -1.09
CA THR A 328 32.58 1.37 0.06
C THR A 328 32.08 0.74 1.33
#